data_AF-A0A1B3LGX9-F1
#
_entry.id   AF-A0A1B3LGX9-F1
#
_cell.length_a   1.000
_cell.length_b   1.000
_cell.length_c   1.000
_cell.angle_alpha   90.00
_cell.angle_beta   90.00
_cell.angle_gamma   90.00
#
_symmetry.space_group_name_H-M   'P 1'
#
loop_
_entity.id
_entity.type
_entity.pdbx_description
1 polymer ?
#
loop_
_entity_poly.entity_id
_entity_poly.type
_entity_poly.pdbx_seq_one_letter_code
_entity_poly.pdbx_strand_id
1 'polypeptide(L)'
;ESCDGMGDVSEKHGSGPAVPEKAVRFSFTIMRITVAQGPQEVKVFEETKPNSELCCKPLCLMLADESDHETLTAILSPLIAEREAMKTSQLKLEMGGIQRTFQFIFRGTGYDEKLVREVEGLEASGSVYICTLCDATRLEASQNLVFHSITRSHSENLQRYEVWRSNPYHESAEE
;
A
#
# COMPACT_ATOMS: atom_id res chain seq x y z
N GLU A 1 0.61 -5.58 -4.58
CA GLU A 1 1.38 -5.45 -3.33
C GLU A 1 0.42 -5.61 -2.18
N SER A 2 0.92 -6.23 -1.11
CA SER A 2 0.18 -6.51 0.10
C SER A 2 1.08 -6.34 1.30
N CYS A 3 0.53 -5.82 2.39
CA CYS A 3 1.20 -5.76 3.68
C CYS A 3 0.19 -6.05 4.78
N ASP A 4 0.60 -6.88 5.72
CA ASP A 4 -0.22 -7.29 6.85
C ASP A 4 0.63 -7.34 8.13
N GLY A 5 0.07 -6.82 9.22
CA GLY A 5 0.55 -7.05 10.57
C GLY A 5 0.03 -8.37 11.14
N MET A 6 0.86 -9.02 11.94
CA MET A 6 0.58 -10.28 12.62
C MET A 6 0.80 -10.10 14.12
N GLY A 7 -0.20 -10.45 14.92
CA GLY A 7 -0.06 -10.58 16.37
C GLY A 7 0.44 -11.96 16.79
N ASP A 8 0.65 -12.13 18.09
CA ASP A 8 0.99 -13.41 18.73
C ASP A 8 2.25 -14.10 18.15
N VAL A 9 3.24 -13.31 17.74
CA VAL A 9 4.53 -13.79 17.23
C VAL A 9 5.54 -13.84 18.38
N SER A 10 5.56 -14.94 19.13
CA SER A 10 6.34 -15.03 20.38
C SER A 10 7.82 -14.69 20.22
N GLU A 11 8.33 -13.86 21.12
CA GLU A 11 9.76 -13.54 21.21
C GLU A 11 10.54 -14.79 21.65
N LYS A 12 11.73 -15.00 21.09
CA LYS A 12 12.62 -16.08 21.48
C LYS A 12 13.64 -15.58 22.50
N HIS A 13 14.03 -16.44 23.44
CA HIS A 13 15.24 -16.21 24.24
C HIS A 13 16.47 -16.07 23.32
N GLY A 14 17.39 -15.19 23.68
CA GLY A 14 18.63 -14.98 22.93
C GLY A 14 19.39 -13.75 23.36
N SER A 15 20.44 -13.42 22.61
CA SER A 15 21.30 -12.25 22.83
C SER A 15 20.89 -11.01 22.03
N GLY A 16 19.76 -11.08 21.31
CA GLY A 16 19.27 -9.99 20.46
C GLY A 16 18.70 -8.82 21.27
N PRO A 17 18.39 -7.70 20.60
CA PRO A 17 17.58 -6.66 21.23
C PRO A 17 16.21 -7.22 21.61
N ALA A 18 15.56 -6.59 22.59
CA ALA A 18 14.14 -6.85 22.85
C ALA A 18 13.32 -6.47 21.61
N VAL A 19 12.44 -7.36 21.17
CA VAL A 19 11.59 -7.17 19.99
C VAL A 19 10.12 -7.33 20.35
N PRO A 20 9.19 -6.65 19.66
CA PRO A 20 7.77 -6.86 19.91
C PRO A 20 7.35 -8.29 19.51
N GLU A 21 6.36 -8.84 20.20
CA GLU A 21 5.74 -10.14 19.85
C GLU A 21 4.75 -10.02 18.68
N LYS A 22 5.17 -9.27 17.66
CA LYS A 22 4.40 -8.93 16.46
C LYS A 22 5.33 -8.95 15.25
N ALA A 23 4.76 -9.16 14.08
CA ALA A 23 5.49 -9.08 12.83
C ALA A 23 4.72 -8.29 11.79
N VAL A 24 5.43 -7.68 10.85
CA VAL A 24 4.86 -7.12 9.64
C VAL A 24 5.49 -7.84 8.45
N ARG A 25 4.65 -8.18 7.47
CA ARG A 25 5.08 -8.86 6.25
C ARG A 25 4.65 -8.06 5.03
N PHE A 26 5.63 -7.60 4.26
CA PHE A 26 5.40 -7.01 2.95
C PHE A 26 5.62 -8.05 1.85
N SER A 27 4.66 -8.20 0.95
CA SER A 27 4.67 -9.21 -0.11
C SER A 27 4.16 -8.65 -1.44
N PHE A 28 4.45 -9.36 -2.53
CA PHE A 28 3.89 -9.06 -3.85
C PHE A 28 3.50 -10.32 -4.60
N THR A 29 2.55 -10.14 -5.53
CA THR A 29 2.11 -11.18 -6.47
C THR A 29 2.20 -10.59 -7.87
N ILE A 30 2.80 -11.32 -8.81
CA ILE A 30 2.71 -10.96 -10.22
C ILE A 30 1.31 -11.36 -10.68
N MET A 31 0.42 -10.38 -10.81
CA MET A 31 -0.99 -10.65 -11.17
C MET A 31 -1.17 -10.93 -12.66
N ARG A 32 -0.51 -10.14 -13.51
CA ARG A 32 -0.68 -10.18 -14.95
C ARG A 32 0.57 -9.70 -15.65
N ILE A 33 0.92 -10.34 -16.76
CA ILE A 33 1.94 -9.85 -17.69
C ILE A 33 1.25 -9.67 -19.05
N THR A 34 1.47 -8.51 -19.64
CA THR A 34 0.94 -8.10 -20.93
C THR A 34 2.07 -7.65 -21.84
N VAL A 35 1.84 -7.72 -23.15
CA VAL A 35 2.74 -7.21 -24.18
C VAL A 35 1.96 -6.33 -25.15
N ALA A 36 2.54 -5.19 -25.50
CA ALA A 36 1.98 -4.33 -26.54
C ALA A 36 2.22 -4.97 -27.92
N GLN A 37 1.14 -5.18 -28.67
CA GLN A 37 1.16 -5.64 -30.05
C GLN A 37 0.49 -4.56 -30.92
N GLY A 38 1.26 -3.52 -31.28
CA GLY A 38 0.73 -2.33 -31.93
C GLY A 38 -0.17 -1.52 -30.98
N PRO A 39 -1.41 -1.18 -31.35
CA PRO A 39 -2.34 -0.43 -30.48
C PRO A 39 -3.03 -1.31 -29.43
N GLN A 40 -2.86 -2.63 -29.48
CA GLN A 40 -3.52 -3.57 -28.57
C GLN A 40 -2.55 -4.09 -27.52
N GLU A 41 -3.07 -4.38 -26.33
CA GLU A 41 -2.35 -5.02 -25.24
C GLU A 41 -2.81 -6.48 -25.13
N VAL A 42 -1.89 -7.43 -25.32
CA VAL A 42 -2.18 -8.86 -25.29
C VAL A 42 -1.66 -9.44 -23.98
N LYS A 43 -2.51 -10.18 -23.28
CA LYS A 43 -2.19 -10.86 -22.02
C LYS A 43 -1.40 -12.15 -22.29
N VAL A 44 -0.20 -12.24 -21.75
CA VAL A 44 0.68 -13.43 -21.90
C VAL A 44 0.73 -14.29 -20.64
N PHE A 45 0.43 -13.71 -19.48
CA PHE A 45 0.30 -14.41 -18.21
C PHE A 45 -0.77 -13.74 -17.35
N GLU A 46 -1.50 -14.55 -16.59
CA GLU A 46 -2.40 -14.11 -15.53
C GLU A 46 -2.39 -15.15 -14.43
N GLU A 47 -2.29 -14.70 -13.19
CA GLU A 47 -2.35 -15.59 -12.04
C GLU A 47 -3.77 -16.16 -11.90
N THR A 48 -3.87 -17.48 -11.96
CA THR A 48 -5.14 -18.22 -11.91
C THR A 48 -5.72 -18.28 -10.50
N LYS A 49 -4.86 -18.21 -9.47
CA LYS A 49 -5.24 -18.25 -8.06
C LYS A 49 -4.58 -17.08 -7.31
N PRO A 50 -5.01 -15.83 -7.53
CA PRO A 50 -4.30 -14.63 -7.07
C PRO A 50 -4.16 -14.50 -5.56
N ASN A 51 -5.00 -15.21 -4.79
CA ASN A 51 -4.99 -15.23 -3.34
C ASN A 51 -4.37 -16.51 -2.75
N SER A 52 -3.66 -17.31 -3.56
CA SER A 52 -2.95 -18.48 -3.05
C SER A 52 -1.63 -18.07 -2.38
N GLU A 53 -1.30 -18.78 -1.31
CA GLU A 53 0.00 -18.77 -0.64
C GLU A 53 1.17 -19.07 -1.60
N LEU A 54 0.93 -19.79 -2.69
CA LEU A 54 1.97 -20.17 -3.65
C LEU A 54 2.46 -18.99 -4.52
N CYS A 55 1.57 -18.02 -4.79
CA CYS A 55 1.87 -16.87 -5.66
C CYS A 55 2.28 -15.62 -4.87
N CYS A 56 1.90 -15.52 -3.59
CA CYS A 56 2.26 -14.41 -2.72
C CYS A 56 3.74 -14.50 -2.28
N LYS A 57 4.61 -13.77 -2.98
CA LYS A 57 6.06 -13.79 -2.72
C LYS A 57 6.41 -12.83 -1.58
N PRO A 58 7.02 -13.32 -0.48
CA PRO A 58 7.47 -12.44 0.60
C PRO A 58 8.64 -11.58 0.10
N LEU A 59 8.62 -10.29 0.43
CA LEU A 59 9.67 -9.33 0.06
C LEU A 59 10.38 -8.77 1.30
N CYS A 60 9.64 -8.46 2.36
CA CYS A 60 10.19 -7.98 3.62
C CYS A 60 9.46 -8.61 4.81
N LEU A 61 10.24 -9.04 5.81
CA LEU A 61 9.78 -9.60 7.07
C LEU A 61 10.43 -8.80 8.19
N MET A 62 9.63 -8.26 9.10
CA MET A 62 10.13 -7.52 10.25
C MET A 62 9.39 -7.93 11.52
N LEU A 63 10.11 -7.94 12.64
CA LEU A 63 9.52 -8.05 13.98
C LEU A 63 9.24 -6.63 14.47
N ALA A 64 8.07 -6.12 14.11
CA ALA A 64 7.61 -4.76 14.39
C ALA A 64 6.10 -4.76 14.62
N ASP A 65 5.59 -3.76 15.32
CA ASP A 65 4.16 -3.47 15.35
C ASP A 65 3.81 -2.59 14.14
N GLU A 66 2.76 -2.94 13.40
CA GLU A 66 2.26 -2.09 12.31
C GLU A 66 1.77 -0.72 12.79
N SER A 67 1.48 -0.59 14.09
CA SER A 67 1.07 0.66 14.74
C SER A 67 2.25 1.50 15.25
N ASP A 68 3.49 0.99 15.19
CA ASP A 68 4.70 1.79 15.42
C ASP A 68 5.12 2.43 14.09
N HIS A 69 4.63 3.65 13.85
CA HIS A 69 4.80 4.36 12.59
C HIS A 69 6.27 4.66 12.28
N GLU A 70 7.05 5.00 13.30
CA GLU A 70 8.48 5.29 13.17
C GLU A 70 9.25 4.06 12.69
N THR A 71 9.06 2.91 13.34
CA THR A 71 9.72 1.66 12.93
C THR A 71 9.24 1.19 11.55
N LEU A 72 7.93 1.24 11.31
CA LEU A 72 7.32 0.81 10.05
C LEU A 72 7.87 1.62 8.86
N THR A 73 7.87 2.95 8.98
CA THR A 73 8.36 3.84 7.92
C THR A 73 9.87 3.74 7.73
N ALA A 74 10.64 3.58 8.81
CA ALA A 74 12.09 3.37 8.72
C ALA A 74 12.43 2.10 7.91
N ILE A 75 11.70 1.02 8.11
CA ILE A 75 11.95 -0.26 7.43
C ILE A 75 11.38 -0.29 6.00
N LEU A 76 10.18 0.26 5.78
CA LEU A 76 9.51 0.18 4.47
C LEU A 76 9.92 1.27 3.49
N SER A 77 10.38 2.44 3.95
CA SER A 77 10.73 3.55 3.06
C SER A 77 11.75 3.21 1.96
N PRO A 78 12.77 2.35 2.15
CA PRO A 78 13.63 1.91 1.04
C PRO A 78 12.86 1.17 -0.06
N LEU A 79 11.93 0.28 0.30
CA LEU A 79 11.11 -0.45 -0.66
C LEU A 79 10.16 0.49 -1.42
N ILE A 80 9.62 1.50 -0.72
CA ILE A 80 8.80 2.54 -1.35
C ILE A 80 9.64 3.34 -2.35
N ALA A 81 10.87 3.72 -1.99
CA ALA A 81 11.78 4.44 -2.88
C ALA A 81 12.15 3.61 -4.13
N GLU A 82 12.47 2.33 -3.97
CA GLU A 82 12.71 1.39 -5.08
C GLU A 82 11.49 1.27 -5.98
N ARG A 83 10.29 1.10 -5.39
CA ARG A 83 9.02 1.07 -6.12
C ARG A 83 8.79 2.34 -6.95
N GLU A 84 9.01 3.52 -6.37
CA GLU A 84 8.83 4.79 -7.11
C GLU A 84 9.84 4.92 -8.26
N ALA A 85 11.10 4.54 -8.04
CA ALA A 85 12.10 4.51 -9.11
C ALA A 85 11.68 3.55 -10.23
N MET A 86 11.16 2.37 -9.87
CA MET A 86 10.75 1.35 -10.83
C MET A 86 9.57 1.79 -11.72
N LYS A 87 8.63 2.59 -11.21
CA LYS A 87 7.45 3.08 -11.98
C LYS A 87 7.82 3.85 -13.23
N THR A 88 8.97 4.51 -13.25
CA THR A 88 9.43 5.33 -14.39
C THR A 88 10.60 4.70 -15.15
N SER A 89 11.01 3.48 -14.76
CA SER A 89 12.14 2.77 -15.34
C SER A 89 11.71 1.61 -16.24
N GLN A 90 12.68 1.05 -16.95
CA GLN A 90 12.50 -0.18 -17.73
C GLN A 90 13.54 -1.22 -17.30
N LEU A 91 13.08 -2.41 -16.94
CA LEU A 91 13.96 -3.54 -16.64
C LEU A 91 14.28 -4.30 -17.93
N LYS A 92 15.57 -4.39 -18.27
CA LYS A 92 16.06 -5.27 -19.34
C LYS A 92 16.50 -6.60 -18.75
N LEU A 93 15.88 -7.68 -19.16
CA LEU A 93 16.16 -9.03 -18.66
C LEU A 93 16.30 -10.02 -19.82
N GLU A 94 17.38 -10.79 -19.82
CA GLU A 94 17.56 -11.86 -20.80
C GLU A 94 16.74 -13.10 -20.43
N MET A 95 15.89 -13.55 -21.36
CA MET A 95 15.03 -14.72 -21.16
C MET A 95 15.08 -15.60 -22.41
N GLY A 96 15.57 -16.83 -22.25
CA GLY A 96 15.70 -17.78 -23.36
C GLY A 96 16.63 -17.28 -24.49
N GLY A 97 17.71 -16.58 -24.14
CA GLY A 97 18.66 -16.01 -25.10
C GLY A 97 18.21 -14.71 -25.78
N ILE A 98 17.07 -14.14 -25.37
CA ILE A 98 16.51 -12.92 -25.96
C ILE A 98 16.38 -11.86 -24.86
N GLN A 99 16.94 -10.67 -25.08
CA GLN A 99 16.75 -9.53 -24.19
C GLN A 99 15.31 -9.01 -24.29
N ARG A 100 14.59 -9.02 -23.17
CA ARG A 100 13.22 -8.51 -23.02
C ARG A 100 13.22 -7.26 -22.16
N THR A 101 12.26 -6.38 -22.40
CA THR A 101 12.08 -5.13 -21.65
C THR A 101 10.75 -5.17 -20.91
N PHE A 102 10.78 -4.88 -19.62
CA PHE A 102 9.61 -4.87 -18.75
C PHE A 102 9.41 -3.49 -18.13
N GLN A 103 8.13 -3.12 -17.99
CA GLN A 103 7.68 -2.00 -17.17
C GLN A 103 6.75 -2.57 -16.10
N PHE A 104 6.71 -1.91 -14.94
CA PHE A 104 5.96 -2.39 -13.79
C PHE A 104 4.84 -1.43 -13.43
N ILE A 105 3.65 -1.99 -13.19
CA ILE A 105 2.53 -1.27 -12.61
C ILE A 105 2.27 -1.87 -11.23
N PHE A 106 2.59 -1.11 -10.20
CA PHE A 106 2.38 -1.50 -8.82
C PHE A 106 0.96 -1.14 -8.39
N ARG A 107 0.20 -2.14 -7.92
CA ARG A 107 -1.13 -1.95 -7.33
C ARG A 107 -1.11 -2.42 -5.89
N GLY A 108 -1.18 -1.48 -4.96
CA GLY A 108 -1.24 -1.74 -3.53
C GLY A 108 -2.68 -1.96 -3.08
N THR A 109 -3.16 -3.20 -3.12
CA THR A 109 -4.56 -3.55 -2.82
C THR A 109 -4.71 -4.56 -1.68
N GLY A 110 -3.62 -5.16 -1.21
CA GLY A 110 -3.64 -6.15 -0.13
C GLY A 110 -3.31 -5.54 1.22
N TYR A 111 -3.99 -4.46 1.58
CA TYR A 111 -3.89 -3.80 2.88
C TYR A 111 -5.29 -3.82 3.51
N ASP A 112 -5.38 -4.05 4.82
CA ASP A 112 -6.63 -3.87 5.53
C ASP A 112 -6.93 -2.36 5.73
N GLU A 113 -8.17 -2.03 6.13
CA GLU A 113 -8.56 -0.62 6.27
C GLU A 113 -7.71 0.12 7.30
N LYS A 114 -7.31 -0.56 8.38
CA LYS A 114 -6.48 0.01 9.45
C LYS A 114 -5.14 0.48 8.86
N LEU A 115 -4.45 -0.41 8.16
CA LEU A 115 -3.15 -0.11 7.57
C LEU A 115 -3.26 0.90 6.43
N VAL A 116 -4.32 0.85 5.61
CA VAL A 116 -4.57 1.89 4.59
C VAL A 116 -4.66 3.26 5.23
N ARG A 117 -5.43 3.40 6.31
CA ARG A 117 -5.57 4.69 7.01
C ARG A 117 -4.24 5.17 7.56
N GLU A 118 -3.48 4.27 8.19
CA GLU A 118 -2.16 4.57 8.75
C GLU A 118 -1.17 5.07 7.69
N VAL A 119 -1.07 4.38 6.55
CA VAL A 119 -0.07 4.71 5.52
C VAL A 119 -0.49 5.84 4.57
N GLU A 120 -1.79 6.09 4.41
CA GLU A 120 -2.33 7.19 3.61
C GLU A 120 -2.59 8.46 4.43
N GLY A 121 -2.23 8.48 5.71
CA GLY A 121 -2.36 9.65 6.58
C GLY A 121 -3.81 10.04 6.86
N LEU A 122 -4.69 9.04 6.99
CA LEU A 122 -6.10 9.24 7.30
C LEU A 122 -6.35 9.00 8.78
N GLU A 123 -7.37 9.65 9.33
CA GLU A 123 -7.83 9.35 10.68
C GLU A 123 -8.21 7.86 10.83
N ALA A 124 -8.06 7.32 12.04
CA ALA A 124 -8.40 5.94 12.35
C ALA A 124 -9.89 5.60 12.06
N SER A 125 -10.24 4.31 12.02
CA SER A 125 -11.58 3.83 11.63
C SER A 125 -12.75 4.34 12.49
N GLY A 126 -12.46 4.90 13.67
CA GLY A 126 -13.44 5.58 14.53
C GLY A 126 -13.86 6.98 14.06
N SER A 127 -13.21 7.52 13.02
CA SER A 127 -13.43 8.87 12.48
C SER A 127 -14.88 9.12 12.03
N VAL A 128 -15.23 10.40 11.96
CA VAL A 128 -16.42 10.89 11.25
C VAL A 128 -16.28 10.67 9.74
N TYR A 129 -15.06 10.74 9.18
CA TYR A 129 -14.76 10.40 7.78
C TYR A 129 -14.55 8.89 7.62
N ILE A 130 -15.61 8.22 7.18
CA ILE A 130 -15.69 6.75 7.25
C ILE A 130 -15.03 6.02 6.08
N CYS A 131 -14.71 6.70 5.00
CA CYS A 131 -14.25 6.05 3.77
C CYS A 131 -12.79 6.41 3.47
N THR A 132 -12.03 5.43 2.98
CA THR A 132 -10.69 5.65 2.44
C THR A 132 -10.69 6.07 0.96
N LEU A 133 -11.84 6.02 0.31
CA LEU A 133 -12.02 6.30 -1.13
C LEU A 133 -12.79 7.59 -1.43
N CYS A 134 -13.64 8.06 -0.51
CA CYS A 134 -14.44 9.26 -0.66
C CYS A 134 -14.43 10.11 0.61
N ASP A 135 -14.99 11.32 0.53
CA ASP A 135 -14.99 12.30 1.62
C ASP A 135 -16.27 12.32 2.46
N ALA A 136 -17.15 11.34 2.25
CA ALA A 136 -18.41 11.28 2.98
C ALA A 136 -18.19 11.09 4.48
N THR A 137 -18.92 11.88 5.25
CA THR A 137 -19.04 11.68 6.69
C THR A 137 -19.93 10.48 7.00
N ARG A 138 -19.83 9.96 8.23
CA ARG A 138 -20.68 8.86 8.74
C ARG A 138 -22.17 9.17 8.59
N LEU A 139 -22.55 10.41 8.87
CA LEU A 139 -23.94 10.86 8.77
C LEU A 139 -24.40 10.90 7.31
N GLU A 140 -23.63 11.52 6.42
CA GLU A 140 -23.97 11.58 4.99
C GLU A 140 -24.06 10.19 4.36
N ALA A 141 -23.10 9.32 4.68
CA ALA A 141 -23.11 7.94 4.19
C ALA A 141 -24.31 7.16 4.71
N SER A 142 -24.78 7.41 5.93
CA SER A 142 -25.99 6.75 6.47
C SER A 142 -27.28 7.18 5.75
N GLN A 143 -27.29 8.37 5.15
CA GLN A 143 -28.45 8.93 4.44
C GLN A 143 -28.44 8.56 2.95
N ASN A 144 -27.28 8.70 2.29
CA ASN A 144 -27.12 8.48 0.87
C ASN A 144 -26.91 6.99 0.53
N LEU A 145 -26.14 6.29 1.36
CA LEU A 145 -25.80 4.85 1.29
C LEU A 145 -25.01 4.41 0.05
N VAL A 146 -25.43 4.80 -1.16
CA VAL A 146 -24.95 4.21 -2.42
C VAL A 146 -24.47 5.22 -3.46
N PHE A 147 -24.85 6.50 -3.38
CA PHE A 147 -24.38 7.49 -4.36
C PHE A 147 -23.14 8.21 -3.88
N HIS A 148 -22.01 7.51 -3.93
CA HIS A 148 -20.68 8.06 -3.68
C HIS A 148 -19.75 7.76 -4.86
N SER A 149 -18.85 8.70 -5.16
CA SER A 149 -17.77 8.53 -6.12
C SER A 149 -16.43 8.43 -5.40
N ILE A 150 -15.46 7.76 -6.02
CA ILE A 150 -14.08 7.78 -5.55
C ILE A 150 -13.53 9.18 -5.80
N THR A 151 -13.16 9.88 -4.74
CA THR A 151 -12.51 11.21 -4.79
C THR A 151 -11.07 11.14 -4.35
N ARG A 152 -10.77 10.37 -3.30
CA ARG A 152 -9.43 10.30 -2.70
C ARG A 152 -8.42 9.61 -3.60
N SER A 153 -7.19 10.11 -3.54
CA SER A 153 -6.02 9.52 -4.17
C SER A 153 -4.76 9.81 -3.35
N HIS A 154 -3.71 8.99 -3.50
CA HIS A 154 -2.43 9.22 -2.82
C HIS A 154 -1.87 10.63 -3.08
N SER A 155 -1.93 11.10 -4.34
CA SER A 155 -1.48 12.46 -4.69
C SER A 155 -2.30 13.56 -4.02
N GLU A 156 -3.60 13.36 -3.87
CA GLU A 156 -4.47 14.32 -3.20
C GLU A 156 -4.24 14.31 -1.68
N ASN A 157 -4.04 13.14 -1.07
CA ASN A 157 -3.71 13.03 0.35
C ASN A 157 -2.43 13.81 0.70
N LEU A 158 -1.39 13.73 -0.14
CA LEU A 158 -0.17 14.52 0.03
C LEU A 158 -0.44 16.03 -0.01
N GLN A 159 -1.31 16.49 -0.91
CA GLN A 159 -1.72 17.89 -0.99
C GLN A 159 -2.52 18.32 0.24
N ARG A 160 -3.46 17.48 0.69
CA ARG A 160 -4.27 17.73 1.89
C ARG A 160 -3.41 17.82 3.15
N TYR A 161 -2.42 16.94 3.29
CA TYR A 161 -1.45 17.02 4.38
C TYR A 161 -0.67 18.35 4.36
N GLU A 162 -0.26 18.82 3.18
CA GLU A 162 0.46 20.09 3.07
C GLU A 162 -0.43 21.29 3.42
N VAL A 163 -1.72 21.27 3.04
CA VAL A 163 -2.70 22.27 3.47
C VAL A 163 -2.86 22.26 4.99
N TRP A 164 -3.08 21.08 5.59
CA TRP A 164 -3.18 20.91 7.04
C TRP A 164 -1.95 21.46 7.78
N ARG A 165 -0.76 21.07 7.33
CA ARG A 165 0.51 21.45 7.95
C ARG A 165 0.81 22.95 7.83
N SER A 166 0.49 23.56 6.69
CA SER A 166 0.79 24.97 6.42
C SER A 166 -0.28 25.94 6.91
N ASN A 167 -1.52 25.46 7.13
CA ASN A 167 -2.70 26.25 7.47
C ASN A 167 -2.77 27.58 6.70
N PRO A 168 -2.89 27.54 5.35
CA PRO A 168 -2.82 28.73 4.52
C PRO A 168 -4.04 29.65 4.70
N TYR A 169 -5.13 29.15 5.29
CA TYR A 169 -6.37 29.87 5.52
C TYR A 169 -6.51 30.41 6.95
N HIS A 170 -5.56 30.10 7.84
CA HIS A 170 -5.61 30.45 9.27
C HIS A 170 -6.89 29.98 9.97
N GLU A 171 -7.35 28.78 9.59
CA GLU A 171 -8.52 28.12 10.15
C GLU A 171 -8.20 27.57 11.54
N SER A 172 -9.25 27.30 12.31
CA SER A 172 -9.14 26.58 13.59
C SER A 172 -8.75 25.12 13.37
N ALA A 173 -8.68 24.31 14.43
CA ALA A 173 -8.33 22.89 14.28
C ALA A 173 -9.49 22.07 13.68
N GLU A 174 -10.73 22.54 13.88
CA GLU A 174 -11.96 21.88 13.45
C GLU A 174 -12.47 22.34 12.06
N GLU A 175 -12.09 23.55 11.65
CA GLU A 175 -12.43 24.14 10.34
C GLU A 175 -11.41 23.75 9.27
#